data_AF-A0A8J7AG69-F1
#
_entry.id   AF-A0A8J7AG69-F1
#
_cell.length_a   1.000
_cell.length_b   1.000
_cell.length_c   1.000
_cell.angle_alpha   90.00
_cell.angle_beta   90.00
_cell.angle_gamma   90.00
#
_symmetry.space_group_name_H-M   'P 1'
#
loop_
_entity.id
_entity.type
_entity.pdbx_description
1 polymer ?
#
loop_
_entity_poly.entity_id
_entity_poly.type
_entity_poly.pdbx_seq_one_letter_code
_entity_poly.pdbx_strand_id
1 'polypeptide(L)'
;MTFSKYVCWKPEMIRKVMDVEATQPEDHIFLATHSPVKMYRQSLIEAKSNVRYDEEALLTDFLGTADFAFVPVLGTSGTGKSHLIRWLYTRIQSIRKAPDYRVLLIPKVGTNLRDIIELILADIEGPEFDEYRNRLRQAVSTLTEAEAREQLLVTWLLPSAPVESMIGLVSPKSKTI
;
A
#
# COMPACT_ATOMS: atom_id res chain seq x y z
N MET A 1 28.78 -23.32 16.20
CA MET A 1 27.86 -23.51 17.33
C MET A 1 26.69 -24.35 16.85
N THR A 2 26.42 -25.49 17.47
CA THR A 2 25.35 -26.42 17.06
C THR A 2 24.13 -26.21 17.95
N PHE A 3 23.08 -25.58 17.42
CA PHE A 3 21.80 -25.46 18.11
C PHE A 3 21.10 -26.82 18.07
N SER A 4 21.13 -27.58 19.18
CA SER A 4 20.37 -28.83 19.31
C SER A 4 19.27 -28.65 20.35
N LYS A 5 18.02 -28.99 20.00
CA LYS A 5 16.83 -28.89 20.87
C LYS A 5 16.56 -27.49 21.46
N TYR A 6 17.05 -26.43 20.83
CA TYR A 6 16.75 -25.06 21.23
C TYR A 6 15.45 -24.59 20.57
N VAL A 7 14.47 -24.22 21.39
CA VAL A 7 13.22 -23.62 20.92
C VAL A 7 13.38 -22.10 21.05
N CYS A 8 13.63 -21.43 19.91
CA CYS A 8 13.83 -19.99 19.83
C CYS A 8 12.53 -19.18 19.69
N TRP A 9 11.37 -19.82 19.87
CA TRP A 9 10.05 -19.23 19.62
C TRP A 9 9.08 -19.57 20.76
N LYS A 10 8.03 -18.75 20.92
CA LYS A 10 6.95 -19.00 21.89
C LYS A 10 5.67 -19.38 21.15
N PRO A 11 4.83 -20.31 21.67
CA PRO A 11 3.56 -20.67 21.04
C PRO A 11 2.64 -19.49 20.72
N GLU A 12 2.65 -18.44 21.54
CA GLU A 12 1.87 -17.22 21.26
C GLU A 12 2.30 -16.51 19.96
N MET A 13 3.56 -16.67 19.53
CA MET A 13 4.09 -16.04 18.30
C MET A 13 3.51 -16.65 17.04
N ILE A 14 3.04 -17.91 17.07
CA ILE A 14 2.50 -18.61 15.91
C ILE A 14 1.37 -17.80 15.26
N ARG A 15 0.45 -17.26 16.07
CA ARG A 15 -0.68 -16.47 15.55
C ARG A 15 -0.25 -15.16 14.91
N LYS A 16 0.85 -14.55 15.38
CA LYS A 16 1.39 -13.30 14.84
C LYS A 16 2.13 -13.52 13.52
N VAL A 17 2.76 -14.68 13.38
CA VAL A 17 3.58 -15.05 12.22
C VAL A 17 2.71 -15.61 11.09
N MET A 18 1.67 -16.37 11.42
CA MET A 18 0.76 -16.99 10.44
C MET A 18 -0.46 -16.12 10.11
N ASP A 19 -0.36 -14.80 10.27
CA ASP A 19 -1.45 -13.92 9.87
C ASP A 19 -1.65 -14.00 8.35
N VAL A 20 -2.90 -14.18 7.93
CA VAL A 20 -3.29 -14.29 6.52
C VAL A 20 -3.35 -12.92 5.86
N GLU A 21 -3.48 -11.85 6.65
CA GLU A 21 -3.43 -10.47 6.17
C GLU A 21 -1.99 -9.98 6.16
N ALA A 22 -1.35 -10.01 4.99
CA ALA A 22 0.05 -9.61 4.81
C ALA A 22 0.40 -8.19 5.32
N THR A 23 -0.60 -7.33 5.52
CA THR A 23 -0.45 -5.96 6.03
C THR A 23 -0.45 -5.84 7.56
N GLN A 24 -0.89 -6.87 8.29
CA GLN A 24 -0.98 -6.85 9.77
C GLN A 24 0.37 -7.10 10.46
N PRO A 25 1.25 -8.02 9.98
CA PRO A 25 2.53 -8.24 10.65
C PRO A 25 3.45 -7.02 10.60
N GLU A 26 4.18 -6.86 11.69
CA GLU A 26 5.32 -5.95 11.79
C GLU A 26 6.34 -6.21 10.66
N ASP A 27 6.98 -5.16 10.17
CA ASP A 27 7.88 -5.23 9.00
C ASP A 27 8.97 -6.31 9.15
N HIS A 28 9.55 -6.44 10.34
CA HIS A 28 10.60 -7.42 10.60
C HIS A 28 10.09 -8.87 10.59
N ILE A 29 8.85 -9.11 11.04
CA ILE A 29 8.22 -10.44 10.97
C ILE A 29 7.88 -10.76 9.52
N PHE A 30 7.26 -9.80 8.82
CA PHE A 30 6.91 -9.94 7.41
C PHE A 30 8.15 -10.29 6.57
N LEU A 31 9.26 -9.57 6.72
CA LEU A 31 10.51 -9.85 5.99
C LEU A 31 11.10 -11.21 6.34
N ALA A 32 10.99 -11.66 7.59
CA ALA A 32 11.51 -12.95 8.02
C ALA A 32 10.72 -14.15 7.46
N THR A 33 9.42 -13.97 7.19
CA THR A 33 8.54 -15.02 6.66
C THR A 33 8.17 -14.85 5.21
N HIS A 34 8.65 -13.79 4.57
CA HIS A 34 8.35 -13.48 3.18
C HIS A 34 8.84 -14.59 2.25
N SER A 35 7.95 -15.06 1.38
CA SER A 35 8.28 -15.91 0.23
C SER A 35 8.00 -15.14 -1.06
N PRO A 36 8.93 -15.13 -2.04
CA PRO A 36 8.75 -14.41 -3.28
C PRO A 36 7.54 -14.87 -4.09
N VAL A 37 6.83 -13.90 -4.67
CA VAL A 37 5.69 -14.14 -5.55
C VAL A 37 6.16 -14.46 -6.97
N LYS A 38 5.56 -15.48 -7.59
CA LYS A 38 5.81 -15.77 -9.01
C LYS A 38 4.99 -14.83 -9.87
N MET A 39 5.65 -14.01 -10.68
CA MET A 39 4.98 -13.07 -11.57
C MET A 39 5.63 -12.99 -12.97
N TYR A 40 4.90 -12.34 -13.87
CA TYR A 40 5.32 -12.08 -15.23
C TYR A 40 5.03 -10.61 -15.53
N ARG A 41 5.90 -9.97 -16.30
CA ARG A 41 5.66 -8.64 -16.84
C ARG A 41 4.95 -8.80 -18.18
N GLN A 42 3.90 -8.02 -18.39
CA GLN A 42 3.15 -7.97 -19.64
C GLN A 42 3.21 -6.55 -20.20
N SER A 43 3.51 -6.42 -21.50
CA SER A 43 3.41 -5.14 -22.20
C SER A 43 1.94 -4.84 -22.52
N LEU A 44 1.51 -3.59 -22.29
CA LEU A 44 0.17 -3.14 -22.69
C LEU A 44 0.03 -3.04 -24.23
N ILE A 45 1.15 -2.88 -24.94
CA ILE A 45 1.18 -2.72 -26.40
C ILE A 45 1.31 -4.09 -27.09
N GLU A 46 2.04 -5.03 -26.48
CA GLU A 46 2.28 -6.36 -27.04
C GLU A 46 1.62 -7.43 -26.18
N ALA A 47 0.47 -7.92 -26.64
CA ALA A 47 -0.41 -8.83 -25.89
C ALA A 47 0.18 -10.22 -25.54
N LYS A 48 1.46 -10.51 -25.87
CA LYS A 48 2.04 -11.86 -25.74
C LYS A 48 3.44 -11.95 -25.12
N SER A 49 4.04 -10.86 -24.65
CA SER A 49 5.32 -10.95 -23.96
C SER A 49 5.10 -11.27 -22.47
N ASN A 50 4.82 -12.53 -22.14
CA ASN A 50 4.87 -13.01 -20.74
C ASN A 50 6.31 -13.31 -20.36
N VAL A 51 7.07 -12.27 -20.02
CA VAL A 51 8.46 -12.43 -19.57
C VAL A 51 8.43 -12.68 -18.07
N ARG A 52 9.12 -13.74 -17.63
CA ARG A 52 9.28 -14.02 -16.19
C ARG A 52 9.92 -12.80 -15.54
N TYR A 53 9.33 -12.35 -14.44
CA TYR A 53 9.72 -11.13 -13.76
C TYR A 53 9.78 -11.39 -12.26
N ASP A 54 10.82 -10.89 -11.61
CA ASP A 54 11.03 -11.07 -10.16
C ASP A 54 10.89 -9.74 -9.42
N GLU A 55 10.80 -9.85 -8.09
CA GLU A 55 10.45 -8.73 -7.22
C GLU A 55 11.57 -7.67 -7.19
N GLU A 56 12.83 -8.09 -7.25
CA GLU A 56 13.98 -7.19 -7.28
C GLU A 56 14.10 -6.44 -8.63
N ALA A 57 13.79 -7.10 -9.75
CA ALA A 57 13.68 -6.44 -11.05
C ALA A 57 12.54 -5.42 -11.07
N LEU A 58 11.37 -5.77 -10.51
CA LEU A 58 10.25 -4.83 -10.34
C LEU A 58 10.67 -3.62 -9.52
N LEU A 59 11.32 -3.83 -8.39
CA LEU A 59 11.80 -2.75 -7.52
C LEU A 59 12.79 -1.84 -8.26
N THR A 60 13.75 -2.41 -8.97
CA THR A 60 14.78 -1.68 -9.69
C THR A 60 14.18 -0.84 -10.82
N ASP A 61 13.32 -1.44 -11.65
CA ASP A 61 12.65 -0.74 -12.75
C ASP A 61 11.72 0.36 -12.22
N PHE A 62 11.00 0.08 -11.13
CA PHE A 62 10.09 1.04 -10.50
C PHE A 62 10.84 2.26 -9.97
N LEU A 63 11.99 2.06 -9.30
CA LEU A 63 12.82 3.15 -8.77
C LEU A 63 13.67 3.85 -9.84
N GLY A 64 13.92 3.20 -10.98
CA GLY A 64 14.68 3.76 -12.10
C GLY A 64 13.85 4.66 -13.03
N THR A 65 12.53 4.70 -12.86
CA THR A 65 11.64 5.55 -13.68
C THR A 65 11.73 7.00 -13.22
N ALA A 66 12.14 7.91 -14.11
CA ALA A 66 12.51 9.28 -13.76
C ALA A 66 11.33 10.20 -13.38
N ASP A 67 10.17 10.02 -14.02
CA ASP A 67 9.05 10.97 -13.88
C ASP A 67 7.88 10.38 -13.10
N PHE A 68 7.15 9.46 -13.73
CA PHE A 68 5.93 8.88 -13.20
C PHE A 68 5.82 7.43 -13.64
N ALA A 69 5.70 6.53 -12.67
CA ALA A 69 5.47 5.12 -12.90
C ALA A 69 4.05 4.75 -12.44
N PHE A 70 3.23 4.27 -13.36
CA PHE A 70 1.96 3.64 -13.05
C PHE A 70 2.04 2.15 -13.41
N VAL A 71 2.07 1.30 -12.38
CA VAL A 71 2.29 -0.14 -12.54
C VAL A 71 1.09 -0.92 -11.99
N PRO A 72 0.14 -1.34 -12.84
CA PRO A 72 -0.97 -2.17 -12.40
C PRO A 72 -0.47 -3.58 -12.08
N VAL A 73 -0.84 -4.10 -10.91
CA VAL A 73 -0.56 -5.48 -10.49
C VAL A 73 -1.83 -6.30 -10.60
N LEU A 74 -1.89 -7.18 -11.60
CA LEU A 74 -3.06 -7.99 -11.93
C LEU A 74 -2.93 -9.43 -11.39
N GLY A 75 -4.06 -10.04 -11.05
CA GLY A 75 -4.11 -11.43 -10.61
C GLY A 75 -5.37 -11.77 -9.81
N THR A 76 -5.74 -13.05 -9.77
CA THR A 76 -6.90 -13.54 -9.01
C THR A 76 -6.69 -13.40 -7.50
N SER A 77 -7.76 -13.56 -6.71
CA SER A 77 -7.63 -13.53 -5.24
C SER A 77 -6.67 -14.61 -4.75
N GLY A 78 -5.84 -14.30 -3.75
CA GLY A 78 -4.88 -15.24 -3.17
C GLY A 78 -3.55 -15.40 -3.93
N THR A 79 -3.32 -14.70 -5.05
CA THR A 79 -2.05 -14.81 -5.81
C THR A 79 -0.87 -14.04 -5.21
N GLY A 80 -1.03 -13.42 -4.03
CA GLY A 80 0.04 -12.66 -3.37
C GLY A 80 0.17 -11.20 -3.78
N LYS A 81 -0.83 -10.58 -4.44
CA LYS A 81 -0.76 -9.15 -4.83
C LYS A 81 -0.49 -8.22 -3.64
N SER A 82 -1.28 -8.31 -2.57
CA SER A 82 -1.08 -7.48 -1.38
C SER A 82 0.26 -7.77 -0.70
N HIS A 83 0.74 -9.01 -0.78
CA HIS A 83 2.05 -9.41 -0.27
C HIS A 83 3.19 -8.77 -1.06
N LEU A 84 3.10 -8.74 -2.40
CA LEU A 84 4.04 -8.05 -3.27
C LEU A 84 4.07 -6.55 -2.99
N ILE A 85 2.91 -5.92 -2.84
CA ILE A 85 2.81 -4.48 -2.52
C ILE A 85 3.42 -4.18 -1.14
N ARG A 86 3.14 -5.01 -0.13
CA ARG A 86 3.74 -4.89 1.20
C ARG A 86 5.26 -5.03 1.15
N TRP A 87 5.76 -6.01 0.39
CA TRP A 87 7.19 -6.21 0.19
C TRP A 87 7.86 -4.99 -0.46
N LEU A 88 7.28 -4.44 -1.53
CA LEU A 88 7.78 -3.22 -2.16
C LEU A 88 7.82 -2.05 -1.17
N TYR A 89 6.75 -1.83 -0.41
CA TYR A 89 6.67 -0.78 0.59
C TYR A 89 7.80 -0.88 1.62
N THR A 90 7.97 -2.05 2.25
CA THR A 90 9.01 -2.28 3.27
C THR A 90 10.41 -2.14 2.67
N ARG A 91 10.61 -2.62 1.44
CA ARG A 91 11.91 -2.57 0.76
C ARG A 91 12.30 -1.15 0.37
N ILE A 92 11.38 -0.36 -0.19
CA ILE A 92 11.65 1.05 -0.55
C ILE A 92 11.98 1.85 0.71
N GLN A 93 11.24 1.69 1.81
CA GLN A 93 11.58 2.36 3.07
C GLN A 93 12.97 1.99 3.60
N SER A 94 13.41 0.74 3.41
CA SER A 94 14.74 0.30 3.84
C SER A 94 15.88 0.90 3.01
N ILE A 95 15.66 1.14 1.71
CA ILE A 95 16.68 1.62 0.75
C ILE A 95 16.73 3.15 0.69
N ARG A 96 15.55 3.79 0.63
CA ARG A 96 15.40 5.24 0.54
C ARG A 96 14.98 5.75 1.91
N LYS A 97 15.97 6.13 2.72
CA LYS A 97 15.70 6.91 3.93
C LYS A 97 15.36 8.34 3.53
N ALA A 98 14.50 8.99 4.31
CA ALA A 98 14.19 10.41 4.20
C ALA A 98 15.47 11.25 4.01
N PRO A 99 15.44 12.34 3.20
CA PRO A 99 14.26 13.17 2.93
C PRO A 99 13.64 13.12 1.52
N ASP A 100 14.24 12.44 0.54
CA ASP A 100 13.86 12.64 -0.88
C ASP A 100 12.56 11.93 -1.32
N TYR A 101 12.07 10.96 -0.53
CA TYR A 101 10.91 10.15 -0.90
C TYR A 101 9.96 9.94 0.28
N ARG A 102 8.66 10.05 0.00
CA ARG A 102 7.59 9.64 0.90
C ARG A 102 6.85 8.46 0.29
N VAL A 103 6.80 7.35 1.00
CA VAL A 103 6.15 6.12 0.54
C VAL A 103 4.88 5.91 1.35
N LEU A 104 3.74 5.87 0.67
CA LEU A 104 2.43 5.67 1.30
C LEU A 104 1.87 4.31 0.92
N LEU A 105 1.54 3.49 1.91
CA LEU A 105 0.78 2.27 1.72
C LEU A 105 -0.70 2.59 1.96
N ILE A 106 -1.52 2.55 0.91
CA ILE A 106 -2.96 2.82 1.01
C ILE A 106 -3.69 1.50 1.29
N PRO A 107 -4.35 1.34 2.45
CA PRO A 107 -5.11 0.13 2.75
C PRO A 107 -6.32 -0.03 1.82
N LYS A 108 -6.69 -1.28 1.52
CA LYS A 108 -7.86 -1.58 0.68
C LYS A 108 -9.19 -1.40 1.43
N VAL A 109 -9.20 -1.63 2.75
CA VAL A 109 -10.41 -1.67 3.57
C VAL A 109 -10.41 -0.48 4.52
N GLY A 110 -11.54 0.19 4.64
CA GLY A 110 -11.72 1.28 5.60
C GLY A 110 -11.09 2.61 5.20
N THR A 111 -10.54 2.73 3.99
CA THR A 111 -9.95 3.97 3.47
C THR A 111 -10.89 4.63 2.49
N ASN A 112 -11.49 5.76 2.87
CA ASN A 112 -12.24 6.62 1.96
C ASN A 112 -11.30 7.65 1.30
N LEU A 113 -11.80 8.40 0.30
CA LEU A 113 -10.98 9.40 -0.39
C LEU A 113 -10.42 10.47 0.56
N ARG A 114 -11.17 10.86 1.59
CA ARG A 114 -10.68 11.78 2.62
C ARG A 114 -9.52 11.16 3.38
N ASP A 115 -9.61 9.92 3.83
CA ASP A 115 -8.54 9.25 4.58
C ASP A 115 -7.27 9.16 3.73
N ILE A 116 -7.40 8.94 2.41
CA ILE A 116 -6.27 8.97 1.48
C ILE A 116 -5.66 10.38 1.40
N ILE A 117 -6.48 11.42 1.29
CA ILE A 117 -5.99 12.80 1.25
C ILE A 117 -5.34 13.18 2.59
N GLU A 118 -5.92 12.80 3.72
CA GLU A 118 -5.31 13.00 5.05
C GLU A 118 -3.98 12.25 5.16
N LEU A 119 -3.89 11.02 4.68
CA LEU A 119 -2.65 10.25 4.62
C LEU A 119 -1.59 10.97 3.77
N ILE A 120 -1.99 11.53 2.62
CA ILE A 120 -1.10 12.36 1.78
C ILE A 120 -0.67 13.64 2.49
N LEU A 121 -1.49 14.22 3.36
CA LEU A 121 -1.17 15.48 4.03
C LEU A 121 -0.51 15.31 5.42
N ALA A 122 -0.51 14.13 6.03
CA ALA A 122 -0.18 13.96 7.46
C ALA A 122 1.15 14.60 7.91
N ASP A 123 2.20 14.54 7.08
CA ASP A 123 3.56 14.99 7.45
C ASP A 123 4.09 16.15 6.60
N ILE A 124 3.20 16.90 5.92
CA ILE A 124 3.59 18.01 5.02
C ILE A 124 3.23 19.36 5.65
N GLU A 125 4.19 20.05 6.27
CA GLU A 125 3.95 21.35 6.89
C GLU A 125 3.89 22.49 5.84
N GLY A 126 3.04 23.48 6.07
CA GLY A 126 2.99 24.70 5.26
C GLY A 126 1.58 25.32 5.18
N PRO A 127 1.48 26.65 5.07
CA PRO A 127 0.20 27.38 5.11
C PRO A 127 -0.76 26.97 3.98
N GLU A 128 -0.23 26.61 2.80
CA GLU A 128 -1.02 26.10 1.68
C GLU A 128 -1.63 24.71 2.00
N PHE A 129 -0.87 23.84 2.65
CA PHE A 129 -1.35 22.52 3.08
C PHE A 129 -2.34 22.62 4.24
N ASP A 130 -2.20 23.62 5.10
CA ASP A 130 -3.17 23.91 6.16
C ASP A 130 -4.52 24.36 5.59
N GLU A 131 -4.53 25.14 4.50
CA GLU A 131 -5.76 25.46 3.78
C GLU A 131 -6.44 24.20 3.25
N TYR A 132 -5.68 23.29 2.61
CA TYR A 132 -6.22 22.02 2.13
C TYR A 132 -6.78 21.15 3.26
N ARG A 133 -6.09 21.06 4.40
CA ARG A 133 -6.60 20.35 5.59
C ARG A 133 -7.90 20.97 6.09
N ASN A 134 -7.98 22.30 6.14
CA ASN A 134 -9.18 23.00 6.61
C ASN A 134 -10.37 22.80 5.66
N ARG A 135 -10.15 22.88 4.35
CA ARG A 135 -11.18 22.58 3.35
C ARG A 135 -11.67 21.15 3.44
N LEU A 136 -10.77 20.19 3.66
CA LEU A 136 -11.11 18.77 3.84
C LEU A 136 -11.97 18.54 5.09
N ARG A 137 -11.66 19.21 6.21
CA ARG A 137 -12.47 19.16 7.43
C ARG A 137 -13.88 19.72 7.23
N GLN A 138 -14.00 20.85 6.52
CA GLN A 138 -15.28 21.50 6.23
C GLN A 138 -16.17 20.69 5.28
N ALA A 139 -15.58 19.95 4.34
CA ALA A 139 -16.33 19.13 3.38
C ALA A 139 -17.10 17.96 4.02
N VAL A 140 -16.78 17.58 5.27
CA VAL A 140 -17.42 16.46 5.99
C VAL A 140 -18.42 16.90 7.04
N SER A 141 -18.43 18.17 7.43
CA SER A 141 -19.39 18.68 8.45
C SER A 141 -20.84 18.79 7.95
N THR A 142 -21.16 18.21 6.79
CA THR A 142 -22.50 18.22 6.17
C THR A 142 -23.29 16.93 6.36
N LEU A 143 -22.78 15.92 7.07
CA LEU A 143 -23.56 14.73 7.42
C LEU A 143 -23.99 14.80 8.89
N THR A 144 -25.26 15.08 9.11
CA THR A 144 -25.90 14.92 10.41
C THR A 144 -25.98 13.42 10.78
N GLU A 145 -26.12 13.11 12.07
CA GLU A 145 -26.26 11.71 12.55
C GLU A 145 -27.41 10.96 11.85
N ALA A 146 -28.46 11.69 11.46
CA ALA A 146 -29.60 11.15 10.71
C ALA A 146 -29.21 10.72 9.29
N GLU A 147 -28.48 11.55 8.55
CA GLU A 147 -28.04 11.27 7.18
C GLU A 147 -26.99 10.15 7.13
N ALA A 148 -26.11 10.09 8.14
CA ALA A 148 -25.14 9.01 8.28
C ALA A 148 -25.82 7.64 8.52
N ARG A 149 -26.89 7.60 9.33
CA ARG A 149 -27.70 6.39 9.55
C ARG A 149 -28.39 5.91 8.28
N GLU A 150 -28.94 6.83 7.51
CA GLU A 150 -29.67 6.51 6.28
C GLU A 150 -28.72 5.99 5.18
N GLN A 151 -27.54 6.59 5.03
CA GLN A 151 -26.52 6.10 4.10
C GLN A 151 -26.00 4.70 4.47
N LEU A 152 -25.81 4.43 5.76
CA LEU A 152 -25.42 3.09 6.21
C LEU A 152 -26.48 2.06 5.79
N LEU A 153 -27.77 2.33 6.03
CA LEU A 153 -28.86 1.44 5.60
C LEU A 153 -28.85 1.18 4.09
N VAL A 154 -28.55 2.20 3.27
CA VAL A 154 -28.47 2.07 1.81
C VAL A 154 -27.26 1.24 1.37
N THR A 155 -26.08 1.44 2.00
CA THR A 155 -24.87 0.66 1.69
C THR A 155 -25.03 -0.83 2.03
N TRP A 156 -25.76 -1.18 3.09
CA TRP A 156 -26.01 -2.58 3.45
C TRP A 156 -26.96 -3.32 2.48
N LEU A 157 -27.74 -2.59 1.68
CA LEU A 157 -28.74 -3.17 0.76
C LEU A 157 -28.22 -3.41 -0.66
N LEU A 158 -27.01 -2.94 -1.01
CA LEU A 158 -26.44 -3.11 -2.35
C LEU A 158 -25.33 -4.18 -2.38
N PRO A 159 -25.34 -5.11 -3.36
CA PRO A 159 -24.27 -6.09 -3.50
C PRO A 159 -22.97 -5.40 -3.96
N SER A 160 -21.95 -5.42 -3.11
CA SER A 160 -20.65 -4.77 -3.36
C SER A 160 -19.85 -5.52 -4.43
N ALA A 161 -19.60 -4.87 -5.58
CA ALA A 161 -18.62 -5.31 -6.57
C ALA A 161 -17.18 -4.97 -6.11
N PRO A 162 -16.16 -5.79 -6.43
CA PRO A 162 -14.80 -5.60 -5.92
C PRO A 162 -14.05 -4.49 -6.69
N VAL A 163 -13.57 -3.48 -5.96
CA VAL A 163 -12.65 -2.45 -6.48
C VAL A 163 -11.20 -2.89 -6.27
N GLU A 164 -10.38 -2.72 -7.31
CA GLU A 164 -8.96 -3.10 -7.40
C GLU A 164 -8.04 -2.05 -6.75
N SER A 165 -7.01 -2.52 -6.05
CA SER A 165 -6.02 -1.69 -5.33
C SER A 165 -5.06 -0.99 -6.29
N MET A 166 -4.87 0.32 -6.12
CA MET A 166 -4.05 1.19 -6.98
C MET A 166 -2.97 1.91 -6.15
N ILE A 167 -1.74 1.99 -6.66
CA ILE A 167 -0.63 2.75 -6.05
C ILE A 167 -0.33 3.94 -6.95
N GLY A 168 -0.29 5.14 -6.36
CA GLY A 168 0.24 6.35 -6.99
C GLY A 168 1.39 6.88 -6.16
N LEU A 169 2.53 7.14 -6.79
CA LEU A 169 3.62 7.94 -6.23
C LEU A 169 3.43 9.39 -6.69
N VAL A 170 3.47 10.34 -5.74
CA VAL A 170 3.57 11.76 -6.02
C VAL A 170 5.00 12.19 -5.70
N SER A 171 5.74 12.62 -6.73
CA SER A 171 7.06 13.24 -6.57
C SER A 171 6.88 14.71 -6.19
N PRO A 172 7.50 15.22 -5.11
CA PRO A 172 7.49 16.64 -4.80
C PRO A 172 8.44 17.35 -5.78
N LYS A 173 7.89 18.16 -6.69
CA LYS A 173 8.72 19.08 -7.49
C LYS A 173 9.35 20.12 -6.57
N SER A 174 10.67 20.07 -6.43
CA SER A 174 11.48 21.20 -5.97
C SER A 174 11.33 22.36 -6.95
N LYS A 175 10.54 23.37 -6.60
CA LYS A 175 10.65 24.70 -7.20
C LYS A 175 11.86 25.39 -6.57
N THR A 176 12.99 25.35 -7.26
CA THR A 176 14.07 26.30 -7.03
C THR A 176 13.72 27.59 -7.79
N ILE A 177 13.82 28.71 -7.08
CA ILE A 177 13.68 30.10 -7.55
C ILE A 177 14.69 30.41 -8.64
#